data_AF-A0A1X0QLK8-F1
#
_entry.id   AF-A0A1X0QLK8-F1
#
_cell.length_a   1.000
_cell.length_b   1.000
_cell.length_c   1.000
_cell.angle_alpha   90.00
_cell.angle_beta   90.00
_cell.angle_gamma   90.00
#
_symmetry.space_group_name_H-M   'P 1'
#
loop_
_entity.id
_entity.type
_entity.pdbx_description
1 polymer ?
#
loop_
_entity_poly.entity_id
_entity_poly.type
_entity_poly.pdbx_seq_one_letter_code
_entity_poly.pdbx_strand_id
1 'polypeptide(L)'
;MPGFNEIPSEILQQIFAYAQKNFKYKESWMVQYQLVCKRWNQVARTCLYSTVYIYSNKDMEKFLHCMKNSSAGRLARTIFFDRRYKEYETAELYVNELVEVCPNVERVKGFIRNYDFWRALATAASKHWPHIKELTNPF
;
A
#
# COMPACT_ATOMS: atom_id res chain seq x y z
N MET A 1 23.77 8.47 -26.31
CA MET A 1 22.29 8.53 -26.18
C MET A 1 21.98 9.42 -25.00
N PRO A 2 21.10 10.42 -25.11
CA PRO A 2 20.54 11.07 -23.91
C PRO A 2 20.01 9.94 -23.04
N GLY A 3 20.57 9.79 -21.85
CA GLY A 3 20.33 8.60 -21.05
C GLY A 3 18.90 8.65 -20.50
N PHE A 4 18.20 7.53 -20.42
CA PHE A 4 16.95 7.43 -19.63
C PHE A 4 17.11 7.86 -18.16
N ASN A 5 18.36 8.09 -17.71
CA ASN A 5 18.73 8.67 -16.42
C ASN A 5 18.46 10.19 -16.32
N GLU A 6 18.33 10.89 -17.44
CA GLU A 6 18.08 12.33 -17.49
C GLU A 6 16.60 12.67 -17.32
N ILE A 7 15.71 11.68 -17.49
CA ILE A 7 14.26 11.88 -17.31
C ILE A 7 13.99 12.31 -15.86
N PRO A 8 13.28 13.44 -15.64
CA PRO A 8 12.87 13.87 -14.30
C PRO A 8 11.95 12.86 -13.63
N SER A 9 12.00 12.80 -12.30
CA SER A 9 11.22 11.85 -11.52
C SER A 9 9.71 12.03 -11.72
N GLU A 10 9.27 13.27 -11.93
CA GLU A 10 7.89 13.66 -12.17
C GLU A 10 7.37 13.05 -13.48
N ILE A 11 8.21 13.06 -14.51
CA ILE A 11 7.88 12.46 -15.81
C ILE A 11 7.85 10.93 -15.68
N LEU A 12 8.80 10.34 -14.95
CA LEU A 12 8.77 8.89 -14.66
C LEU A 12 7.51 8.49 -13.87
N GLN A 13 7.09 9.29 -12.90
CA GLN A 13 5.85 9.05 -12.15
C GLN A 13 4.64 9.03 -13.08
N GLN A 14 4.54 9.97 -14.04
CA GLN A 14 3.44 10.00 -15.00
C GLN A 14 3.46 8.78 -15.93
N ILE A 15 4.64 8.40 -16.44
CA ILE A 15 4.80 7.21 -17.28
C ILE A 15 4.40 5.95 -16.51
N PHE A 16 4.86 5.81 -15.27
CA PHE A 16 4.56 4.62 -14.46
C PHE A 16 3.09 4.59 -14.04
N ALA A 17 2.50 5.73 -13.68
CA ALA A 17 1.08 5.83 -13.40
C ALA A 17 0.23 5.44 -14.61
N TYR A 18 0.65 5.83 -15.83
CA TYR A 18 0.02 5.38 -17.06
C TYR A 18 0.15 3.86 -17.26
N ALA A 19 1.37 3.33 -17.09
CA ALA A 19 1.65 1.89 -17.19
C ALA A 19 0.79 1.06 -16.21
N GLN A 20 0.57 1.59 -15.00
CA GLN A 20 -0.26 0.95 -13.97
C GLN A 20 -1.76 0.90 -14.28
N LYS A 21 -2.26 1.66 -15.26
CA LYS A 21 -3.66 1.55 -15.72
C LYS A 21 -3.94 0.21 -16.40
N ASN A 22 -2.92 -0.44 -16.93
CA ASN A 22 -3.06 -1.76 -17.53
C ASN A 22 -3.01 -2.84 -16.44
N PHE A 23 -4.19 -3.30 -16.02
CA PHE A 23 -4.34 -4.29 -14.94
C PHE A 23 -3.57 -5.60 -15.20
N LYS A 24 -3.35 -5.98 -16.47
CA LYS A 24 -2.70 -7.24 -16.83
C LYS A 24 -1.21 -7.24 -16.52
N TYR A 25 -0.54 -6.09 -16.59
CA TYR A 25 0.91 -6.00 -16.51
C TYR A 25 1.43 -5.07 -15.42
N LYS A 26 0.52 -4.42 -14.68
CA LYS A 26 0.81 -3.44 -13.64
C LYS A 26 1.96 -3.88 -12.72
N GLU A 27 1.86 -5.04 -12.09
CA GLU A 27 2.84 -5.51 -11.11
C GLU A 27 4.16 -5.93 -11.79
N SER A 28 4.07 -6.71 -12.88
CA SER A 28 5.25 -7.17 -13.62
C SER A 28 6.11 -6.02 -14.12
N TRP A 29 5.50 -4.96 -14.64
CA TRP A 29 6.25 -3.82 -15.17
C TRP A 29 6.92 -3.01 -14.07
N MET A 30 6.26 -2.80 -12.93
CA MET A 30 6.88 -2.10 -11.80
C MET A 30 8.09 -2.85 -11.25
N VAL A 31 8.08 -4.19 -11.26
CA VAL A 31 9.25 -4.99 -10.90
C VAL A 31 10.38 -4.79 -11.91
N GLN A 32 10.10 -4.80 -13.22
CA GLN A 32 11.12 -4.58 -14.24
C GLN A 32 11.71 -3.16 -14.20
N TYR A 33 10.88 -2.15 -14.00
CA TYR A 33 11.33 -0.76 -13.90
C TYR A 33 12.26 -0.53 -12.71
N GLN A 34 12.15 -1.34 -11.66
CA GLN A 34 13.06 -1.27 -10.53
C GLN A 34 14.51 -1.66 -10.87
N LEU A 35 14.72 -2.36 -11.98
CA LEU A 35 16.02 -2.92 -12.36
C LEU A 35 16.78 -2.04 -13.36
N VAL A 36 16.17 -0.95 -13.86
CA VAL A 36 16.76 -0.11 -14.92
C VAL A 36 17.91 0.74 -14.38
N CYS A 37 17.64 1.58 -13.37
CA CYS A 37 18.65 2.39 -12.70
C CYS A 37 18.15 2.85 -11.33
N LYS A 38 19.03 3.47 -10.51
CA LYS A 38 18.68 3.95 -9.17
C LYS A 38 17.46 4.88 -9.14
N ARG A 39 17.36 5.82 -10.09
CA ARG A 39 16.24 6.77 -10.18
C ARG A 39 14.92 6.04 -10.50
N TRP A 40 14.93 5.16 -11.50
CA TRP A 40 13.77 4.35 -11.85
C TRP A 40 13.35 3.43 -10.70
N ASN A 41 14.31 2.84 -9.99
CA ASN A 41 14.06 2.04 -8.79
C ASN A 41 13.26 2.79 -7.74
N GLN A 42 13.71 4.00 -7.37
CA GLN A 42 13.04 4.81 -6.37
C GLN A 42 11.61 5.16 -6.77
N VAL A 43 11.41 5.59 -8.02
CA VAL A 43 10.08 5.97 -8.52
C VAL A 43 9.17 4.75 -8.63
N ALA A 44 9.66 3.64 -9.20
CA ALA A 44 8.88 2.42 -9.37
C ALA A 44 8.49 1.78 -8.04
N ARG A 45 9.39 1.76 -7.04
CA ARG A 45 9.07 1.31 -5.68
C ARG A 45 7.97 2.15 -5.06
N THR A 46 8.07 3.47 -5.19
CA THR A 46 7.05 4.39 -4.68
C THR A 46 5.70 4.13 -5.35
N CYS A 47 5.66 3.99 -6.67
CA CYS A 47 4.45 3.67 -7.41
C CYS A 47 3.87 2.30 -7.02
N LEU A 48 4.70 1.28 -6.86
CA LEU A 48 4.28 -0.09 -6.52
C LEU A 48 3.64 -0.16 -5.13
N TYR A 49 4.28 0.43 -4.12
CA TYR A 49 3.83 0.34 -2.72
C TYR A 49 2.86 1.45 -2.31
N SER A 50 2.65 2.47 -3.15
CA SER A 50 1.73 3.59 -2.85
C SER A 50 0.30 3.13 -2.50
N THR A 51 -0.17 2.07 -3.15
CA THR A 51 -1.50 1.49 -2.93
C THR A 51 -1.36 0.00 -2.68
N VAL A 52 -1.76 -0.43 -1.49
CA VAL A 52 -1.70 -1.83 -1.05
C VAL A 52 -3.11 -2.41 -1.08
N TYR A 53 -3.26 -3.61 -1.66
CA TYR A 53 -4.52 -4.34 -1.70
C TYR A 53 -4.40 -5.56 -0.79
N ILE A 54 -5.33 -5.69 0.16
CA ILE A 54 -5.39 -6.79 1.11
C ILE A 54 -6.70 -7.55 0.87
N TYR A 55 -6.59 -8.79 0.39
CA TYR A 55 -7.75 -9.61 0.01
C TYR A 55 -8.11 -10.67 1.05
N SER A 56 -7.16 -11.07 1.89
CA SER A 56 -7.31 -12.13 2.89
C SER A 56 -6.33 -11.97 4.04
N ASN A 57 -6.57 -12.68 5.14
CA ASN A 57 -5.65 -12.70 6.29
C ASN A 57 -4.25 -13.22 5.88
N LYS A 58 -4.20 -14.19 4.96
CA LYS A 58 -2.93 -14.71 4.43
C LYS A 58 -2.15 -13.63 3.67
N ASP A 59 -2.85 -12.75 2.95
CA ASP A 59 -2.20 -11.61 2.28
C ASP A 59 -1.72 -10.58 3.29
N MET A 60 -2.51 -10.33 4.33
CA MET A 60 -2.16 -9.46 5.45
C MET A 60 -0.88 -9.94 6.15
N GLU A 61 -0.82 -11.20 6.57
CA GLU A 61 0.34 -11.81 7.22
C GLU A 61 1.60 -11.71 6.36
N LYS A 62 1.51 -12.10 5.08
CA LYS A 62 2.62 -11.99 4.15
C LYS A 62 3.07 -10.55 3.97
N PHE A 63 2.11 -9.64 3.83
CA PHE A 63 2.40 -8.22 3.68
C PHE A 63 3.15 -7.69 4.91
N LEU A 64 2.63 -7.90 6.12
CA LEU A 64 3.27 -7.48 7.37
C LEU A 64 4.68 -8.04 7.48
N HIS A 65 4.86 -9.34 7.22
CA HIS A 65 6.18 -9.98 7.23
C HIS A 65 7.15 -9.31 6.25
N CYS A 66 6.73 -9.05 5.01
CA CYS A 66 7.56 -8.39 4.01
C CYS A 66 7.87 -6.93 4.37
N MET A 67 6.92 -6.19 4.94
CA MET A 67 7.11 -4.77 5.26
C MET A 67 8.04 -4.58 6.45
N LYS A 68 7.97 -5.46 7.47
CA LYS A 68 8.91 -5.49 8.60
C LYS A 68 10.36 -5.67 8.14
N ASN A 69 10.58 -6.48 7.10
CA ASN A 69 11.93 -6.77 6.58
C ASN A 69 12.46 -5.75 5.57
N SER A 70 11.58 -5.01 4.87
CA SER A 70 12.00 -4.16 3.73
C SER A 70 11.86 -2.66 3.97
N SER A 71 11.19 -2.23 5.05
CA SER A 71 10.77 -0.84 5.34
C SER A 71 9.90 -0.19 4.25
N ALA A 72 9.49 -0.93 3.23
CA ALA A 72 8.72 -0.42 2.09
C ALA A 72 7.31 0.02 2.50
N GLY A 73 6.81 -0.42 3.66
CA GLY A 73 5.50 -0.04 4.18
C GLY A 73 5.37 1.47 4.41
N ARG A 74 6.48 2.18 4.63
CA ARG A 74 6.52 3.65 4.71
C ARG A 74 6.10 4.35 3.42
N LEU A 75 6.11 3.66 2.28
CA LEU A 75 5.66 4.18 0.99
C LEU A 75 4.15 4.04 0.80
N ALA A 76 3.47 3.24 1.63
CA ALA A 76 2.03 3.05 1.55
C ALA A 76 1.29 4.34 1.90
N ARG A 77 0.41 4.76 0.99
CA ARG A 77 -0.48 5.93 1.15
C ARG A 77 -1.94 5.53 1.17
N THR A 78 -2.31 4.49 0.40
CA THR A 78 -3.66 3.95 0.37
C THR A 78 -3.65 2.46 0.69
N ILE A 79 -4.50 2.04 1.60
CA ILE A 79 -4.78 0.62 1.87
C ILE A 79 -6.19 0.31 1.41
N PHE A 80 -6.36 -0.75 0.63
CA PHE A 80 -7.64 -1.21 0.12
C PHE A 80 -7.96 -2.60 0.66
N PHE A 81 -9.06 -2.71 1.42
CA PHE A 81 -9.58 -3.99 1.93
C PHE A 81 -10.68 -4.53 1.01
N ASP A 82 -10.50 -5.74 0.47
CA ASP A 82 -11.50 -6.36 -0.42
C ASP A 82 -12.70 -6.94 0.35
N ARG A 83 -13.84 -7.11 -0.33
CA ARG A 83 -15.08 -7.69 0.22
C ARG A 83 -14.91 -9.10 0.80
N ARG A 84 -13.86 -9.82 0.40
CA ARG A 84 -13.54 -11.16 0.90
C ARG A 84 -12.74 -11.15 2.20
N TYR A 85 -12.31 -9.98 2.68
CA TYR A 85 -11.64 -9.86 3.95
C TYR A 85 -12.64 -10.17 5.08
N LYS A 86 -12.48 -11.37 5.66
CA LYS A 86 -13.31 -11.89 6.75
C LYS A 86 -12.38 -12.15 7.93
N GLU A 87 -12.38 -11.25 8.90
CA GLU A 87 -11.70 -11.48 10.16
C GLU A 87 -12.70 -11.78 11.28
N TYR A 88 -12.30 -12.66 12.19
CA TYR A 88 -13.12 -13.07 13.33
C TYR A 88 -12.37 -13.14 14.67
N GLU A 89 -11.03 -13.24 14.74
CA GLU A 89 -10.35 -13.44 16.05
C GLU A 89 -9.04 -12.64 16.29
N THR A 90 -8.29 -12.24 15.27
CA THR A 90 -6.95 -11.60 15.43
C THR A 90 -6.86 -10.15 14.92
N ALA A 91 -8.01 -9.50 14.77
CA ALA A 91 -8.17 -8.17 14.20
C ALA A 91 -7.26 -7.10 14.82
N GLU A 92 -7.23 -7.02 16.15
CA GLU A 92 -6.48 -5.98 16.85
C GLU A 92 -4.96 -6.14 16.70
N LEU A 93 -4.46 -7.39 16.69
CA LEU A 93 -3.04 -7.68 16.49
C LEU A 93 -2.57 -7.23 15.11
N TYR A 94 -3.29 -7.61 14.04
CA TYR A 94 -2.90 -7.20 12.69
C TYR A 94 -3.02 -5.70 12.46
N VAL A 95 -4.03 -5.05 13.05
CA VAL A 95 -4.17 -3.59 12.95
C VAL A 95 -2.99 -2.87 13.59
N ASN A 96 -2.57 -3.28 14.78
CA ASN A 96 -1.44 -2.67 15.47
C ASN A 96 -0.14 -2.84 14.67
N GLU A 97 0.11 -4.04 14.13
CA GLU A 97 1.25 -4.26 13.25
C GLU A 97 1.16 -3.44 11.96
N LEU A 98 -0.04 -3.28 11.39
CA LEU A 98 -0.26 -2.52 10.16
C LEU A 98 0.12 -1.04 10.33
N VAL A 99 -0.35 -0.40 11.40
CA VAL A 99 -0.08 1.01 11.63
C VAL A 99 1.42 1.26 11.91
N GLU A 100 2.11 0.31 12.51
CA GLU A 100 3.56 0.37 12.73
C GLU A 100 4.36 0.28 11.42
N VAL A 101 4.04 -0.68 10.55
CA VAL A 101 4.81 -0.88 9.31
C VAL A 101 4.45 0.13 8.23
N CYS A 102 3.25 0.71 8.29
CA CYS A 102 2.72 1.67 7.32
C CYS A 102 2.39 3.02 7.98
N PRO A 103 3.36 3.80 8.46
CA PRO A 103 3.09 5.02 9.23
C PRO A 103 2.51 6.19 8.42
N ASN A 104 2.60 6.14 7.08
CA ASN A 104 2.28 7.27 6.20
C ASN A 104 0.94 7.11 5.46
N VAL A 105 0.05 6.26 5.96
CA VAL A 105 -1.25 6.01 5.31
C VAL A 105 -2.13 7.25 5.41
N GLU A 106 -2.70 7.63 4.27
CA GLU A 106 -3.60 8.77 4.14
C GLU A 106 -5.03 8.34 3.82
N ARG A 107 -5.23 7.12 3.29
CA ARG A 107 -6.55 6.63 2.88
C ARG A 107 -6.68 5.14 3.18
N VAL A 108 -7.79 4.77 3.80
CA VAL A 108 -8.25 3.38 3.88
C VAL A 108 -9.57 3.29 3.14
N LYS A 109 -9.61 2.43 2.13
CA LYS A 109 -10.76 2.21 1.25
C LYS A 109 -11.18 0.74 1.25
N GLY A 110 -12.33 0.47 0.63
CA GLY A 110 -12.79 -0.89 0.39
C GLY A 110 -13.97 -1.26 1.29
N PHE A 111 -14.08 -2.54 1.65
CA PHE A 111 -15.22 -3.06 2.40
C PHE A 111 -14.75 -3.78 3.66
N ILE A 112 -15.00 -3.16 4.81
CA ILE A 112 -14.75 -3.76 6.11
C ILE A 112 -16.10 -4.10 6.72
N ARG A 113 -16.46 -5.40 6.71
CA ARG A 113 -17.75 -5.87 7.22
C ARG A 113 -17.75 -6.19 8.71
N ASN A 114 -16.58 -6.45 9.29
CA ASN A 114 -16.45 -6.72 10.71
C ASN A 114 -16.32 -5.37 11.45
N TYR A 115 -17.31 -5.07 12.29
CA TYR A 115 -17.36 -3.84 13.07
C TYR A 115 -16.21 -3.74 14.08
N ASP A 116 -15.83 -4.84 14.72
CA ASP A 116 -14.73 -4.85 15.71
C ASP A 116 -13.38 -4.58 15.04
N PHE A 117 -13.11 -5.17 13.87
CA PHE A 117 -11.94 -4.84 13.07
C PHE A 117 -11.97 -3.38 12.62
N TRP A 118 -13.10 -2.90 12.12
CA TRP A 118 -13.24 -1.49 11.74
C TRP A 118 -12.95 -0.57 12.93
N ARG A 119 -13.49 -0.88 14.11
CA ARG A 119 -13.30 -0.11 15.34
C ARG A 119 -11.84 -0.12 15.79
N ALA A 120 -11.19 -1.28 15.76
CA ALA A 120 -9.76 -1.40 16.05
C ALA A 120 -8.94 -0.54 15.09
N LEU A 121 -9.21 -0.64 13.78
CA LEU A 121 -8.53 0.13 12.76
C LEU A 121 -8.77 1.63 12.90
N ALA A 122 -10.01 2.07 13.14
CA ALA A 122 -10.34 3.47 13.36
C ALA A 122 -9.61 4.03 14.58
N THR A 123 -9.56 3.25 15.66
CA THR A 123 -8.86 3.62 16.90
C THR A 123 -7.36 3.75 16.64
N ALA A 124 -6.74 2.75 16.01
CA ALA A 124 -5.31 2.78 15.72
C ALA A 124 -4.94 3.88 14.71
N ALA A 125 -5.72 4.04 13.65
CA ALA A 125 -5.54 5.09 12.65
C ALA A 125 -5.55 6.50 13.29
N SER A 126 -6.50 6.77 14.19
CA SER A 126 -6.58 8.06 14.88
C SER A 126 -5.35 8.39 15.73
N LYS A 127 -4.64 7.37 16.21
CA LYS A 127 -3.43 7.51 17.04
C LYS A 127 -2.15 7.56 16.23
N HIS A 128 -2.06 6.77 15.17
CA HIS A 128 -0.80 6.49 14.47
C HIS A 128 -0.70 7.10 13.07
N TRP A 129 -1.81 7.50 12.45
CA TRP A 129 -1.84 8.08 11.11
C TRP A 129 -2.31 9.55 11.17
N PRO A 130 -1.42 10.50 11.53
CA PRO A 130 -1.79 11.91 11.73
C PRO A 130 -2.29 12.60 10.46
N HIS A 131 -2.07 12.01 9.29
CA HIS A 131 -2.46 12.55 7.99
C HIS A 131 -3.57 11.73 7.31
N ILE A 132 -4.31 10.92 8.07
CA ILE A 132 -5.46 10.19 7.55
C ILE A 132 -6.51 11.19 7.03
N LYS A 133 -6.91 11.02 5.77
CA LYS A 133 -7.89 11.86 5.05
C LYS A 133 -9.20 11.12 4.79
N GLU A 134 -9.13 9.80 4.70
CA GLU A 134 -10.26 8.95 4.36
C GLU A 134 -10.13 7.62 5.09
N LEU A 135 -11.19 7.22 5.78
CA LEU A 135 -11.35 5.91 6.39
C LEU A 135 -12.71 5.37 5.96
N THR A 136 -12.74 4.17 5.40
CA THR A 136 -13.98 3.55 4.93
C THR A 136 -15.03 3.47 6.03
N ASN A 137 -16.30 3.65 5.66
CA ASN A 137 -17.42 3.47 6.56
C ASN A 137 -17.61 1.96 6.88
N PRO A 138 -18.03 1.59 8.10
CA PRO A 138 -18.39 0.21 8.43
C PRO A 138 -19.71 -0.27 7.79
N PHE A 139 -20.51 0.62 7.17
CA PHE A 139 -21.83 0.33 6.58
C PHE A 139 -21.92 0.74 5.11
#